data_AF-U2CZ08-F1
#
_entry.id   AF-U2CZ08-F1
#
_cell.length_a   1.000
_cell.length_b   1.000
_cell.length_c   1.000
_cell.angle_alpha   90.00
_cell.angle_beta   90.00
_cell.angle_gamma   90.00
#
_symmetry.space_group_name_H-M   'P 1'
#
loop_
_entity.id
_entity.type
_entity.pdbx_description
1 polymer ?
#
loop_
_entity_poly.entity_id
_entity_poly.type
_entity_poly.pdbx_seq_one_letter_code
_entity_poly.pdbx_strand_id
1 'polypeptide(L)'
;MTPDFLDVLEEGFKEFFEKEVPGNPQKAEYLIPIFIGELLAEDKMSVKVLRTNDTWYGMTYKEDVAVVKESFRGMLERGVYKEELFCDIK
;
A
#
# COMPACT_ATOMS: atom_id res chain seq x y z
N MET A 1 -10.63 -6.32 -0.47
CA MET A 1 -10.26 -6.58 -1.87
C MET A 1 -11.13 -7.74 -2.33
N THR A 2 -11.85 -7.59 -3.43
CA THR A 2 -12.67 -8.70 -3.97
C THR A 2 -11.75 -9.79 -4.51
N PRO A 3 -12.05 -11.08 -4.30
CA PRO A 3 -11.26 -12.18 -4.85
C PRO A 3 -11.03 -12.06 -6.35
N ASP A 4 -12.03 -11.60 -7.10
CA ASP A 4 -11.98 -11.42 -8.56
C ASP A 4 -10.87 -10.48 -9.04
N PHE A 5 -10.39 -9.56 -8.19
CA PHE A 5 -9.27 -8.69 -8.57
C PHE A 5 -7.93 -9.43 -8.61
N LEU A 6 -7.80 -10.53 -7.86
CA LEU A 6 -6.59 -11.36 -7.90
C LEU A 6 -6.43 -12.03 -9.26
N ASP A 7 -7.53 -12.49 -9.87
CA ASP A 7 -7.50 -13.08 -11.21
C ASP A 7 -7.04 -12.06 -12.26
N VAL A 8 -7.50 -10.81 -12.14
CA VAL A 8 -7.09 -9.70 -13.03
C VAL A 8 -5.60 -9.39 -12.86
N LEU A 9 -5.08 -9.39 -11.62
CA LEU A 9 -3.65 -9.21 -11.36
C LEU A 9 -2.82 -10.37 -11.90
N GLU A 10 -3.30 -11.61 -11.79
CA GLU A 10 -2.59 -12.79 -12.28
C GLU A 10 -2.43 -12.74 -13.80
N GLU A 11 -3.50 -12.44 -14.53
CA GLU A 11 -3.43 -12.30 -16.00
C GLU A 11 -2.54 -11.13 -16.42
N GLY A 12 -2.67 -9.98 -15.76
CA GLY A 12 -1.79 -8.82 -16.00
C GLY A 12 -0.32 -9.11 -15.71
N PHE A 13 -0.04 -9.92 -14.68
CA PHE A 13 1.32 -10.33 -14.34
C PHE A 13 1.93 -11.26 -15.40
N LYS A 14 1.15 -12.20 -15.95
CA LYS A 14 1.59 -13.06 -17.07
C LYS A 14 1.99 -12.21 -18.27
N GLU A 15 1.15 -11.25 -18.66
CA GLU A 15 1.44 -10.36 -19.78
C GLU A 15 2.69 -9.50 -19.55
N PHE A 16 2.82 -8.93 -18.34
CA PHE A 16 4.01 -8.17 -17.95
C PHE A 16 5.28 -9.03 -18.06
N PHE A 17 5.23 -10.29 -17.63
CA PHE A 17 6.37 -11.19 -17.68
C PHE A 17 6.79 -11.53 -19.11
N GLU A 18 5.84 -11.65 -20.04
CA GLU A 18 6.13 -11.93 -21.44
C GLU A 18 6.64 -10.71 -22.21
N LYS A 19 6.12 -9.51 -21.89
CA LYS A 19 6.38 -8.30 -22.69
C LYS A 19 7.49 -7.42 -22.12
N GLU A 20 7.46 -7.14 -20.81
CA GLU A 20 8.31 -6.12 -20.18
C GLU A 20 9.60 -6.72 -19.61
N VAL A 21 9.50 -7.88 -18.95
CA VAL A 21 10.65 -8.54 -18.31
C VAL A 21 11.80 -8.81 -19.29
N PRO A 22 11.60 -9.30 -20.53
CA PRO A 22 12.70 -9.53 -21.46
C PRO A 22 13.53 -8.29 -21.80
N GLY A 23 12.94 -7.09 -21.72
CA GLY A 23 13.63 -5.83 -22.00
C GLY A 23 14.66 -5.44 -20.94
N ASN A 24 14.35 -5.68 -19.65
CA ASN A 24 15.28 -5.44 -18.55
C ASN A 24 14.92 -6.26 -17.29
N PRO A 25 15.25 -7.56 -17.25
CA PRO A 25 14.79 -8.45 -16.18
C PRO A 25 15.25 -8.04 -14.78
N GLN A 26 16.38 -7.32 -14.67
CA GLN A 26 16.97 -6.93 -13.39
C GLN A 26 16.28 -5.72 -12.74
N LYS A 27 15.50 -4.96 -13.51
CA LYS A 27 14.82 -3.74 -13.04
C LYS A 27 13.33 -3.73 -13.33
N ALA A 28 12.79 -4.83 -13.87
CA ALA A 28 11.37 -4.95 -14.16
C ALA A 28 10.60 -5.06 -12.84
N GLU A 29 9.69 -4.11 -12.59
CA GLU A 29 8.82 -4.08 -11.41
C GLU A 29 7.35 -4.06 -11.82
N TYR A 30 6.56 -5.01 -11.33
CA TYR A 30 5.12 -5.04 -11.55
C TYR A 30 4.40 -4.23 -10.46
N LEU A 31 4.13 -2.96 -10.76
CA LEU A 31 3.57 -2.01 -9.81
C LEU A 31 2.04 -1.92 -9.92
N ILE A 32 1.35 -2.31 -8.85
CA ILE A 32 -0.13 -2.25 -8.75
C ILE A 32 -0.69 -0.86 -9.14
N PRO A 33 -0.12 0.28 -8.71
CA PRO A 33 -0.66 1.59 -9.08
C PRO A 33 -0.61 1.88 -10.58
N ILE A 34 0.44 1.40 -11.27
CA ILE A 34 0.58 1.58 -12.73
C ILE A 34 -0.48 0.73 -13.43
N PHE A 35 -0.57 -0.55 -13.07
CA PHE A 35 -1.50 -1.49 -13.66
C PHE A 35 -2.97 -1.07 -13.45
N ILE A 36 -3.34 -0.66 -12.23
CA ILE A 36 -4.68 -0.11 -11.97
C ILE A 36 -4.91 1.16 -12.81
N GLY A 37 -3.90 2.02 -12.96
CA GLY A 37 -3.95 3.22 -13.79
C GLY A 37 -4.25 2.91 -15.26
N GLU A 38 -3.64 1.88 -15.81
CA GLU A 38 -3.88 1.39 -17.18
C GLU A 38 -5.33 0.89 -17.34
N LEU A 39 -5.78 0.02 -16.43
CA LEU A 39 -7.15 -0.50 -16.45
C LEU A 39 -8.21 0.60 -16.29
N LEU A 40 -7.90 1.65 -15.53
CA LEU A 40 -8.74 2.84 -15.41
C LEU A 40 -8.76 3.65 -16.71
N ALA A 41 -7.62 3.82 -17.39
CA ALA A 41 -7.52 4.53 -18.65
C ALA A 41 -8.22 3.79 -19.82
N GLU A 42 -8.30 2.47 -19.73
CA GLU A 42 -9.01 1.60 -20.68
C GLU A 42 -10.50 1.41 -20.36
N ASP A 43 -11.04 2.09 -19.35
CA ASP A 43 -12.42 1.95 -18.85
C ASP A 43 -12.80 0.50 -18.45
N LYS A 44 -11.81 -0.35 -18.15
CA LYS A 44 -12.01 -1.76 -17.76
C LYS A 44 -12.37 -1.94 -16.29
N MET A 45 -12.16 -0.91 -15.46
CA MET A 45 -12.52 -0.95 -14.05
C MET A 45 -12.88 0.43 -13.50
N SER A 46 -13.46 0.47 -12.30
CA SER A 46 -13.68 1.69 -11.54
C SER A 46 -13.16 1.53 -10.12
N VAL A 47 -12.51 2.56 -9.57
CA VAL A 47 -11.98 2.57 -8.20
C VAL A 47 -12.71 3.62 -7.37
N LYS A 48 -13.21 3.22 -6.20
CA LYS A 48 -13.81 4.13 -5.23
C LYS A 48 -12.75 4.59 -4.22
N VAL A 49 -12.46 5.90 -4.20
CA VAL A 49 -11.56 6.50 -3.20
C VAL A 49 -12.33 6.70 -1.89
N LEU A 50 -11.91 6.00 -0.84
CA LEU A 50 -12.44 6.15 0.51
C LEU A 50 -11.59 7.18 1.27
N ARG A 51 -12.22 8.24 1.77
CA ARG A 51 -11.54 9.26 2.58
C ARG A 51 -11.52 8.83 4.05
N THR A 52 -10.40 9.05 4.72
CA THR A 52 -10.27 8.92 6.18
C THR A 52 -9.79 10.25 6.77
N ASN A 53 -10.14 10.51 8.03
CA ASN A 53 -9.61 11.62 8.82
C ASN A 53 -8.31 11.25 9.54
N ASP A 54 -7.88 9.99 9.44
CA ASP A 54 -6.64 9.52 10.04
C ASP A 54 -5.42 10.05 9.31
N THR A 55 -4.36 10.28 10.07
CA THR A 55 -3.07 10.69 9.54
C THR A 55 -2.19 9.46 9.36
N TRP A 56 -1.66 9.29 8.14
CA TRP A 56 -0.65 8.28 7.89
C TRP A 56 0.73 8.78 8.30
N TYR A 57 1.43 7.98 9.11
CA TYR A 57 2.81 8.24 9.51
C TYR A 57 3.71 7.18 8.88
N GLY A 58 4.72 7.62 8.15
CA GLY A 58 5.70 6.75 7.51
C GLY A 58 7.12 7.20 7.84
N MET A 59 8.05 6.26 7.75
CA MET A 59 9.47 6.53 7.86
C MET A 59 10.10 6.24 6.50
N THR A 60 10.40 7.30 5.74
CA THR A 60 11.10 7.19 4.46
C THR A 60 12.60 7.40 4.68
N TYR A 61 12.96 8.30 5.61
CA TYR A 61 14.33 8.60 5.99
C TYR A 61 14.56 8.42 7.49
N LYS A 62 15.82 8.43 7.92
CA LYS A 62 16.19 8.23 9.33
C LYS A 62 15.74 9.40 10.21
N GLU A 63 15.64 10.59 9.62
CA GLU A 63 15.26 11.83 10.26
C GLU A 63 13.76 11.81 10.65
N ASP A 64 12.93 11.05 9.93
CA ASP A 64 11.48 10.91 10.19
C ASP A 64 11.20 10.21 11.53
N VAL A 65 12.18 9.48 12.09
CA VAL A 65 12.05 8.74 13.35
C VAL A 65 11.54 9.64 14.48
N ALA A 66 12.07 10.86 14.59
CA ALA A 66 11.73 11.76 15.69
C ALA A 66 10.25 12.19 15.61
N VAL A 67 9.78 12.54 14.41
CA VAL A 67 8.41 12.98 14.15
C VAL A 67 7.42 11.83 14.36
N VAL A 68 7.76 10.63 13.90
CA VAL A 68 6.91 9.44 14.06
C VAL A 68 6.80 9.07 15.54
N LYS A 69 7.91 9.07 16.30
CA LYS A 69 7.88 8.81 17.75
C LYS A 69 7.03 9.82 18.52
N GLU A 70 7.16 11.10 18.18
CA GLU A 70 6.35 12.15 18.79
C GLU A 70 4.85 11.94 18.53
N SER A 71 4.51 11.56 17.30
CA SER A 71 3.12 11.27 16.91
C SER A 71 2.54 10.10 17.70
N PHE A 72 3.32 9.03 17.91
CA PHE A 72 2.92 7.92 18.77
C PHE A 72 2.73 8.33 20.24
N ARG A 73 3.63 9.15 20.79
CA ARG A 73 3.47 9.68 22.15
C ARG A 73 2.16 10.46 22.29
N GLY A 74 1.86 11.35 21.34
CA GLY A 74 0.60 12.08 21.34
C GLY A 74 -0.63 11.17 21.21
N MET A 75 -0.54 10.04 20.50
CA MET A 75 -1.63 9.06 20.43
C MET A 75 -1.85 8.32 21.76
N LEU A 76 -0.77 8.00 22.50
CA LEU A 76 -0.85 7.42 23.84
C LEU A 76 -1.44 8.41 24.86
N GLU A 77 -0.98 9.66 24.85
CA GLU A 77 -1.48 10.71 25.75
C GLU A 77 -2.98 10.99 25.54
N ARG A 78 -3.46 10.90 24.29
CA ARG A 78 -4.89 11.00 23.96
C ARG A 78 -5.69 9.73 24.26
N GLY A 79 -5.05 8.66 24.73
CA GLY A 79 -5.68 7.38 25.03
C GLY A 79 -6.18 6.61 23.80
N VAL A 80 -5.71 6.95 22.59
CA VAL A 80 -6.07 6.24 21.35
C VAL A 80 -5.50 4.82 21.38
N TYR A 81 -4.31 4.67 21.96
CA TYR A 81 -3.65 3.38 22.16
C TYR A 81 -3.22 3.22 23.62
N LYS A 82 -3.11 1.97 24.08
CA LYS A 82 -2.46 1.60 25.34
C LYS A 82 -0.94 1.55 25.16
N GLU A 83 -0.19 1.79 26.23
CA GLU A 83 1.28 1.70 26.22
C GLU A 83 1.77 0.28 25.87
N GLU A 84 1.17 -0.73 26.48
CA GLU A 84 1.36 -2.13 26.08
C GLU A 84 0.18 -2.59 25.20
N LEU A 85 0.37 -2.56 23.89
CA LEU A 85 -0.70 -2.88 22.93
C LEU A 85 -1.17 -4.35 23.01
N PHE A 86 -0.29 -5.27 23.46
CA PHE A 86 -0.51 -6.71 23.40
C PHE A 86 -0.68 -7.37 24.78
N CYS A 87 -0.78 -6.61 25.87
CA CYS A 87 -0.90 -7.17 27.22
C CYS A 87 -2.14 -8.07 27.39
N ASP A 88 -3.15 -7.89 26.53
CA ASP A 88 -4.40 -8.64 26.53
C ASP A 88 -4.35 -9.93 25.65
N ILE A 89 -3.24 -10.20 24.95
CA ILE A 89 -3.08 -11.39 24.10
C ILE A 89 -2.31 -12.48 24.86
N LYS A 90 -2.99 -13.58 25.19
CA LYS A 90 -2.43 -14.82 25.78
C LYS A 90 -2.07 -15.84 24.71
#